data_AF-A0A660W083-F1
#
_entry.id   AF-A0A660W083-F1
#
_cell.length_a   1.000
_cell.length_b   1.000
_cell.length_c   1.000
_cell.angle_alpha   90.00
_cell.angle_beta   90.00
_cell.angle_gamma   90.00
#
_symmetry.space_group_name_H-M   'P 1'
#
loop_
_entity.id
_entity.type
_entity.pdbx_description
1 polymer ?
#
loop_
_entity_poly.entity_id
_entity_poly.type
_entity_poly.pdbx_seq_one_letter_code
_entity_poly.pdbx_strand_id
1 'polypeptide(L)'
;MSRYKTDSLFETENDNRENCNHIIRVAFESGADTEFDYLLPDEFWPIKPGQRVETPFGRKNKLEKGFCVGVKKRDSSTPLRSAQNDKKRRFKLKKVLRVIDKEPLVDENLMKLAQWISSYYVCPLGQVLAAMVPAAVKKGAGGKTQRYVHLSINKADCERQIEELRGKKQKEIIRHLRAREAVDSESALELQSLLAELGCTNAPVKKLAEKQIIKMTQKTVLKSLPVIPNGMAMKAEKVILNQDQQKALEHINAEIDSDKFGVTILYGVTDSGKTEIYIRAIEAVLQKGKSAIVLLPEIALTAQT
;
A
#
# COMPACT_ATOMS: atom_id res chain seq x y z
N MET A 1 -57.22 23.56 -16.68
CA MET A 1 -56.13 24.47 -17.11
C MET A 1 -54.84 23.70 -17.13
N SER A 2 -54.33 23.46 -18.33
CA SER A 2 -53.08 22.75 -18.59
C SER A 2 -51.88 23.55 -18.05
N ARG A 3 -50.94 22.86 -17.41
CA ARG A 3 -49.54 23.31 -17.27
C ARG A 3 -48.65 22.17 -17.71
N TYR A 4 -48.51 22.01 -19.02
CA TYR A 4 -47.36 21.35 -19.61
C TYR A 4 -46.10 22.01 -19.05
N LYS A 5 -45.38 21.29 -18.18
CA LYS A 5 -43.96 21.55 -17.95
C LYS A 5 -43.26 21.03 -19.19
N THR A 6 -42.91 21.94 -20.09
CA THR A 6 -41.96 21.67 -21.16
C THR A 6 -40.63 21.33 -20.51
N ASP A 7 -40.15 20.11 -20.72
CA ASP A 7 -38.74 19.79 -20.54
C ASP A 7 -37.95 20.70 -21.49
N SER A 8 -36.93 21.37 -20.96
CA SER A 8 -36.10 22.30 -21.71
C SER A 8 -35.47 21.58 -22.91
N LEU A 9 -35.74 22.06 -24.13
CA LEU A 9 -35.13 21.61 -25.38
C LEU A 9 -33.60 21.80 -25.43
N PHE A 10 -33.04 22.46 -24.42
CA PHE A 10 -31.61 22.76 -24.25
C PHE A 10 -31.05 22.25 -22.92
N GLU A 11 -31.69 21.28 -22.26
CA GLU A 11 -30.89 20.33 -21.46
C GLU A 11 -30.09 19.48 -22.45
N THR A 12 -29.08 20.11 -23.05
CA THR A 12 -27.99 19.40 -23.68
C THR A 12 -27.46 18.45 -22.64
N GLU A 13 -27.80 17.19 -22.85
CA GLU A 13 -27.03 16.07 -22.38
C GLU A 13 -25.57 16.43 -22.61
N ASN A 14 -24.89 16.93 -21.58
CA ASN A 14 -23.48 16.63 -21.39
C ASN A 14 -23.43 15.13 -21.10
N ASP A 15 -23.74 14.36 -22.15
CA ASP A 15 -23.31 13.02 -22.40
C ASP A 15 -21.80 13.13 -22.59
N ASN A 16 -21.09 13.50 -21.52
CA ASN A 16 -19.75 13.02 -21.29
C ASN A 16 -19.92 11.50 -21.20
N ARG A 17 -19.97 10.88 -22.39
CA ARG A 17 -19.60 9.49 -22.64
C ARG A 17 -18.10 9.36 -22.32
N GLU A 18 -17.75 9.68 -21.08
CA GLU A 18 -16.58 9.10 -20.44
C GLU A 18 -16.90 7.62 -20.42
N ASN A 19 -16.23 6.90 -21.32
CA ASN A 19 -16.35 5.47 -21.44
C ASN A 19 -16.17 4.87 -20.03
N CYS A 20 -17.26 4.30 -19.51
CA CYS A 20 -17.28 3.59 -18.24
C CYS A 20 -17.64 2.15 -18.60
N ASN A 21 -16.62 1.36 -18.90
CA ASN A 21 -16.75 -0.04 -19.28
C ASN A 21 -16.72 -0.99 -18.08
N HIS A 22 -16.58 -0.45 -16.88
CA HIS A 22 -16.42 -1.21 -15.65
C HIS A 22 -17.36 -0.71 -14.55
N ILE A 23 -17.86 -1.65 -13.76
CA ILE A 23 -18.61 -1.39 -12.53
C ILE A 23 -17.77 -1.91 -11.39
N ILE A 24 -17.58 -1.08 -10.37
CA ILE A 24 -16.96 -1.50 -9.12
C ILE A 24 -17.98 -1.53 -8.02
N ARG A 25 -17.74 -2.41 -7.05
CA ARG A 25 -18.50 -2.47 -5.82
C ARG A 25 -17.69 -1.84 -4.69
N VAL A 26 -18.32 -0.95 -3.94
CA VAL A 26 -17.68 -0.12 -2.93
C VAL A 26 -18.32 -0.34 -1.56
N ALA A 27 -17.49 -0.59 -0.55
CA ALA A 27 -17.87 -0.63 0.86
C ALA A 27 -17.38 0.65 1.56
N PHE A 28 -18.28 1.44 2.14
CA PHE A 28 -17.96 2.77 2.69
C PHE A 28 -17.42 2.72 4.13
N GLU A 29 -16.43 3.57 4.42
CA GLU A 29 -15.88 3.71 5.78
C GLU A 29 -16.92 4.28 6.78
N SER A 30 -17.97 4.92 6.29
CA SER A 30 -19.05 5.53 7.09
C SER A 30 -19.99 4.53 7.76
N GLY A 31 -19.82 3.22 7.52
CA GLY A 31 -20.62 2.18 8.16
C GLY A 31 -21.96 1.91 7.50
N ALA A 32 -22.05 2.11 6.18
CA ALA A 32 -23.23 1.65 5.47
C ALA A 32 -23.29 0.11 5.49
N ASP A 33 -24.44 -0.44 5.89
CA ASP A 33 -24.62 -1.90 6.09
C ASP A 33 -24.51 -2.75 4.82
N THR A 34 -24.42 -2.10 3.66
CA THR A 34 -24.34 -2.79 2.36
C THR A 34 -23.26 -2.17 1.48
N GLU A 35 -22.91 -2.92 0.45
CA GLU A 35 -22.01 -2.52 -0.60
C GLU A 35 -22.81 -1.87 -1.74
N PHE A 36 -22.20 -0.88 -2.41
CA PHE A 36 -22.85 -0.12 -3.47
C PHE A 36 -22.08 -0.24 -4.77
N ASP A 37 -22.81 -0.44 -5.87
CA ASP A 37 -22.21 -0.48 -7.20
C ASP A 37 -22.04 0.95 -7.75
N TYR A 38 -20.90 1.21 -8.39
CA TYR A 38 -20.53 2.49 -9.00
C TYR A 38 -19.94 2.27 -10.39
N LEU A 39 -20.17 3.22 -11.30
CA LEU A 39 -19.50 3.26 -12.60
C LEU A 39 -18.05 3.71 -12.40
N LEU A 40 -17.12 2.99 -13.01
CA LEU A 40 -15.71 3.35 -13.03
C LEU A 40 -15.38 3.98 -14.38
N PRO A 41 -15.00 5.27 -14.41
CA PRO A 41 -14.36 5.88 -15.58
C PRO A 41 -13.14 5.08 -16.03
N ASP A 42 -12.99 4.85 -17.34
CA ASP A 42 -11.90 4.03 -17.89
C ASP A 42 -10.50 4.62 -17.61
N GLU A 43 -10.39 5.91 -17.30
CA GLU A 43 -9.14 6.56 -16.85
C GLU A 43 -8.60 6.00 -15.53
N PHE A 44 -9.46 5.42 -14.70
CA PHE A 44 -9.08 4.79 -13.42
C PHE A 44 -8.85 3.29 -13.56
N TRP A 45 -8.91 2.74 -14.77
CA TRP A 45 -8.61 1.34 -15.02
C TRP A 45 -7.09 1.12 -15.18
N PRO A 46 -6.51 0.03 -14.64
CA PRO A 46 -7.14 -1.01 -13.83
C PRO A 46 -7.24 -0.65 -12.34
N ILE A 47 -8.34 -1.07 -11.72
CA ILE A 47 -8.52 -1.06 -10.26
C ILE A 47 -8.66 -2.48 -9.74
N LYS A 48 -8.12 -2.74 -8.56
CA LYS A 48 -8.13 -4.02 -7.87
C LYS A 48 -8.91 -3.90 -6.55
N PRO A 49 -9.57 -4.98 -6.10
CA PRO A 49 -10.11 -5.05 -4.75
C PRO A 49 -9.03 -4.70 -3.71
N GLY A 50 -9.42 -3.98 -2.65
CA GLY A 50 -8.52 -3.47 -1.61
C GLY A 50 -7.98 -2.06 -1.85
N GLN A 51 -8.17 -1.48 -3.04
CA GLN A 51 -7.89 -0.05 -3.28
C GLN A 51 -9.03 0.83 -2.74
N ARG A 52 -8.69 2.01 -2.21
CA ARG A 52 -9.70 2.99 -1.81
C ARG A 52 -10.11 3.90 -2.97
N VAL A 53 -11.38 4.26 -2.97
CA VAL A 53 -12.00 5.20 -3.90
C VAL A 53 -12.72 6.29 -3.13
N GLU A 54 -12.87 7.46 -3.75
CA GLU A 54 -13.76 8.49 -3.27
C GLU A 54 -14.88 8.74 -4.27
N THR A 55 -16.11 8.77 -3.77
CA THR A 55 -17.30 8.83 -4.62
C THR A 55 -18.47 9.47 -3.88
N PRO A 56 -19.42 10.13 -4.57
CA PRO A 56 -20.60 10.70 -3.94
C PRO A 56 -21.52 9.64 -3.32
N PHE A 57 -21.81 9.79 -2.04
CA PHE A 57 -22.69 8.92 -1.25
C PHE A 57 -23.90 9.67 -0.68
N GLY A 58 -25.00 8.92 -0.47
CA GLY A 58 -26.25 9.43 0.08
C GLY A 58 -27.01 10.42 -0.82
N ARG A 59 -28.07 11.03 -0.27
CA ARG A 59 -28.94 11.99 -0.96
C ARG A 59 -28.27 13.34 -1.23
N LYS A 60 -27.36 13.76 -0.35
CA LYS A 60 -26.62 15.03 -0.47
C LYS A 60 -25.38 14.93 -1.37
N ASN A 61 -25.13 13.76 -1.98
CA ASN A 61 -23.92 13.51 -2.78
C ASN A 61 -22.63 13.88 -2.06
N LYS A 62 -22.56 13.63 -0.74
CA LYS A 62 -21.35 13.93 0.04
C LYS A 62 -20.25 13.00 -0.46
N LEU A 63 -19.06 13.54 -0.71
CA LEU A 63 -17.91 12.72 -1.07
C LEU A 63 -17.48 11.88 0.13
N GLU A 64 -17.51 10.57 -0.06
CA GLU A 64 -17.10 9.61 0.96
C GLU A 64 -16.09 8.63 0.40
N LYS A 65 -15.23 8.16 1.30
CA LYS A 65 -14.19 7.18 1.01
C LYS A 65 -14.74 5.78 1.27
N GLY A 66 -14.36 4.86 0.40
CA GLY A 66 -14.69 3.45 0.54
C GLY A 66 -13.64 2.58 -0.11
N PHE A 67 -13.74 1.28 0.14
CA PHE A 67 -12.87 0.28 -0.45
C PHE A 67 -13.56 -0.37 -1.64
N CYS A 68 -12.83 -0.55 -2.74
CA CYS A 68 -13.25 -1.44 -3.81
C CYS A 68 -13.21 -2.89 -3.29
N VAL A 69 -14.34 -3.57 -3.30
CA VAL A 69 -14.47 -4.97 -2.84
C VAL A 69 -14.75 -5.94 -4.00
N GLY A 70 -15.10 -5.41 -5.17
CA GLY A 70 -15.34 -6.22 -6.36
C GLY A 70 -15.34 -5.38 -7.62
N VAL A 71 -15.03 -6.03 -8.74
CA VAL A 71 -14.97 -5.43 -10.07
C VAL A 71 -15.72 -6.31 -11.04
N LYS A 72 -16.56 -5.71 -11.89
CA LYS A 72 -17.33 -6.38 -12.94
C LYS A 72 -17.15 -5.64 -14.25
N LYS A 73 -16.92 -6.39 -15.33
CA LYS A 73 -17.03 -5.83 -16.68
C LYS A 73 -18.49 -5.47 -16.96
N ARG A 74 -18.69 -4.37 -17.66
CA ARG A 74 -20.01 -3.93 -18.08
C ARG A 74 -20.32 -4.56 -19.44
N ASP A 75 -21.25 -5.50 -19.45
CA ASP A 75 -21.83 -5.96 -20.71
C ASP A 75 -22.95 -5.01 -21.15
N SER A 76 -23.23 -4.94 -22.45
CA SER A 76 -24.31 -4.13 -23.05
C SER A 76 -25.71 -4.50 -22.55
N SER A 77 -25.86 -5.65 -21.88
CA SER A 77 -27.06 -6.11 -21.18
C SER A 77 -27.09 -5.73 -19.69
N THR A 78 -26.00 -5.20 -19.13
CA THR A 78 -25.90 -4.85 -17.71
C THR A 78 -26.60 -3.51 -17.47
N PRO A 79 -27.69 -3.46 -16.68
CA PRO A 79 -28.41 -2.22 -16.46
C PRO A 79 -27.49 -1.16 -15.85
N LEU A 80 -27.62 0.10 -16.29
CA LEU A 80 -27.04 1.30 -15.65
C LEU A 80 -27.61 1.57 -14.23
N ARG A 81 -28.21 0.54 -13.62
CA ARG A 81 -29.09 0.60 -12.47
C ARG A 81 -28.76 -0.57 -11.56
N SER A 82 -28.56 -0.32 -10.27
CA SER A 82 -28.27 -1.37 -9.30
C SER A 82 -29.47 -2.31 -9.17
N ALA A 83 -29.24 -3.61 -9.34
CA ALA A 83 -30.18 -4.65 -8.99
C ALA A 83 -29.92 -5.03 -7.52
N GLN A 84 -30.25 -4.15 -6.58
CA GLN A 84 -30.48 -4.56 -5.19
C GLN A 84 -31.95 -4.95 -5.04
N ASN A 85 -32.20 -5.95 -4.20
CA ASN A 85 -33.36 -6.85 -4.11
C ASN A 85 -34.78 -6.26 -3.99
N ASP A 86 -35.00 -4.97 -4.21
CA ASP A 86 -36.34 -4.37 -4.19
C ASP A 86 -36.86 -4.12 -5.61
N LYS A 87 -37.81 -4.97 -6.01
CA LYS A 87 -38.59 -4.93 -7.27
C LYS A 87 -39.29 -3.58 -7.59
N LYS A 88 -39.01 -2.47 -6.88
CA LYS A 88 -39.73 -1.19 -7.03
C LYS A 88 -38.88 0.08 -7.19
N ARG A 89 -37.55 0.08 -7.02
CA ARG A 89 -36.75 1.31 -7.18
C ARG A 89 -35.47 1.12 -7.98
N ARG A 90 -35.48 1.65 -9.20
CA ARG A 90 -34.33 1.66 -10.12
C ARG A 90 -33.50 2.93 -9.88
N PHE A 91 -32.35 2.81 -9.23
CA PHE A 91 -31.44 3.96 -9.00
C PHE A 91 -30.38 4.03 -10.10
N LYS A 92 -30.10 5.24 -10.62
CA LYS A 92 -29.00 5.47 -11.57
C LYS A 92 -27.66 5.32 -10.84
N LEU A 93 -26.75 4.53 -11.39
CA LEU A 93 -25.39 4.39 -10.85
C LEU A 93 -24.65 5.72 -10.96
N LYS A 94 -23.97 6.10 -9.87
CA LYS A 94 -23.08 7.26 -9.85
C LYS A 94 -21.69 6.84 -10.31
N LYS A 95 -20.86 7.81 -10.72
CA LYS A 95 -19.47 7.58 -11.13
C LYS A 95 -18.52 7.71 -9.93
N VAL A 96 -17.46 6.91 -9.94
CA VAL A 96 -16.29 7.11 -9.07
C VAL A 96 -15.62 8.44 -9.45
N LEU A 97 -15.27 9.24 -8.44
CA LEU A 97 -14.62 10.54 -8.67
C LEU A 97 -13.09 10.42 -8.70
N ARG A 98 -12.52 9.59 -7.82
CA ARG A 98 -11.07 9.32 -7.78
C ARG A 98 -10.74 7.98 -7.17
N VAL A 99 -9.64 7.39 -7.62
CA VAL A 99 -8.94 6.30 -6.92
C VAL A 99 -7.85 6.91 -6.05
N ILE A 100 -7.85 6.58 -4.77
CA ILE A 100 -6.97 7.19 -3.76
C ILE A 100 -5.60 6.52 -3.74
N ASP A 101 -5.58 5.18 -3.78
CA ASP A 101 -4.36 4.40 -3.64
C ASP A 101 -3.93 3.83 -4.99
N LYS A 102 -2.62 3.83 -5.27
CA LYS A 102 -2.06 3.23 -6.49
C LYS A 102 -2.12 1.70 -6.47
N GLU A 103 -2.00 1.12 -5.28
CA GLU A 103 -1.97 -0.33 -5.04
C GLU A 103 -2.99 -0.69 -3.96
N PRO A 104 -3.51 -1.93 -3.97
CA PRO A 104 -4.46 -2.37 -2.95
C PRO A 104 -3.79 -2.38 -1.57
N LEU A 105 -4.42 -1.72 -0.59
CA LEU A 105 -3.94 -1.69 0.79
C LEU A 105 -4.31 -2.95 1.58
N VAL A 106 -5.23 -3.74 1.02
CA VAL A 106 -5.75 -4.98 1.59
C VAL A 106 -5.64 -6.05 0.51
N ASP A 107 -4.89 -7.11 0.79
CA ASP A 107 -4.75 -8.23 -0.14
C ASP A 107 -5.98 -9.16 -0.12
N GLU A 108 -5.93 -10.24 -0.91
CA GLU A 108 -7.03 -11.20 -0.99
C GLU A 108 -7.30 -11.93 0.33
N ASN A 109 -6.25 -12.24 1.10
CA ASN A 109 -6.38 -12.97 2.36
C ASN A 109 -7.01 -12.08 3.44
N LEU A 110 -6.56 -10.84 3.55
CA LEU A 110 -7.16 -9.85 4.43
C LEU A 110 -8.58 -9.48 4.00
N MET A 111 -8.89 -9.47 2.71
CA MET A 111 -10.26 -9.28 2.22
C MET A 111 -11.17 -10.44 2.65
N LYS A 112 -10.71 -11.69 2.53
CA LYS A 112 -11.45 -12.88 3.03
C LYS A 112 -11.66 -12.80 4.54
N LEU A 113 -10.62 -12.40 5.30
CA LEU A 113 -10.73 -12.18 6.74
C LEU A 113 -11.75 -11.06 7.06
N ALA A 114 -11.74 -9.96 6.32
CA ALA A 114 -12.66 -8.84 6.53
C ALA A 114 -14.11 -9.25 6.28
N GLN A 115 -14.36 -10.02 5.22
CA GLN A 115 -15.67 -10.58 4.92
C GLN A 115 -16.13 -11.55 6.01
N TRP A 116 -15.24 -12.41 6.51
CA TRP A 116 -15.54 -13.30 7.64
C TRP A 116 -15.89 -12.50 8.90
N ILE A 117 -15.10 -11.49 9.28
CA ILE A 117 -15.38 -10.63 10.44
C ILE A 117 -16.73 -9.93 10.28
N SER A 118 -16.97 -9.32 9.10
CA SER A 118 -18.22 -8.62 8.80
C SER A 118 -19.43 -9.54 8.91
N SER A 119 -19.34 -10.75 8.38
CA SER A 119 -20.42 -11.74 8.43
C SER A 119 -20.62 -12.31 9.84
N TYR A 120 -19.54 -12.62 10.56
CA TYR A 120 -19.61 -13.29 11.86
C TYR A 120 -20.04 -12.33 12.97
N TYR A 121 -19.51 -11.11 12.98
CA TYR A 121 -19.84 -10.08 13.96
C TYR A 121 -20.96 -9.14 13.53
N VAL A 122 -21.56 -9.36 12.36
CA VAL A 122 -22.69 -8.60 11.82
C VAL A 122 -22.41 -7.10 11.83
N CYS A 123 -21.28 -6.71 11.23
CA CYS A 123 -20.85 -5.32 11.15
C CYS A 123 -20.54 -4.89 9.71
N PRO A 124 -20.65 -3.59 9.36
CA PRO A 124 -20.41 -3.11 8.01
C PRO A 124 -18.99 -3.42 7.51
N LEU A 125 -18.87 -4.09 6.36
CA LEU A 125 -17.58 -4.47 5.77
C LEU A 125 -16.64 -3.27 5.58
N GLY A 126 -17.18 -2.10 5.22
CA GLY A 126 -16.39 -0.90 5.03
C GLY A 126 -15.73 -0.39 6.33
N GLN A 127 -16.36 -0.58 7.49
CA GLN A 127 -15.75 -0.26 8.79
C GLN A 127 -14.68 -1.28 9.18
N VAL A 128 -14.90 -2.57 8.90
CA VAL A 128 -13.91 -3.63 9.12
C VAL A 128 -12.63 -3.33 8.32
N LEU A 129 -12.78 -3.07 7.02
CA LEU A 129 -11.66 -2.71 6.14
C LEU A 129 -10.98 -1.42 6.59
N ALA A 130 -11.76 -0.43 7.04
CA ALA A 130 -11.22 0.81 7.57
C ALA A 130 -10.41 0.61 8.86
N ALA A 131 -10.78 -0.35 9.70
CA ALA A 131 -10.08 -0.68 10.95
C ALA A 131 -8.81 -1.50 10.71
N MET A 132 -8.81 -2.37 9.70
CA MET A 132 -7.63 -3.17 9.32
C MET A 132 -6.47 -2.32 8.80
N VAL A 133 -6.76 -1.17 8.17
CA VAL A 133 -5.73 -0.30 7.57
C VAL A 133 -5.36 0.83 8.53
N PRO A 134 -4.13 0.87 9.07
CA PRO A 134 -3.72 1.91 10.01
C PRO A 134 -3.79 3.32 9.40
N ALA A 135 -4.05 4.33 10.23
CA ALA A 135 -4.14 5.72 9.79
C ALA A 135 -2.84 6.21 9.10
N ALA A 136 -1.68 5.72 9.53
CA ALA A 136 -0.40 5.98 8.89
C ALA A 136 -0.38 5.48 7.43
N VAL A 137 -0.73 4.21 7.21
CA VAL A 137 -0.81 3.60 5.88
C VAL A 137 -1.85 4.32 5.01
N LYS A 138 -3.01 4.67 5.57
CA LYS A 138 -4.04 5.47 4.89
C LYS A 138 -3.54 6.84 4.41
N LYS A 139 -2.55 7.43 5.08
CA LYS A 139 -1.90 8.71 4.72
C LYS A 139 -0.68 8.52 3.81
N GLY A 140 -0.35 7.29 3.42
CA GLY A 140 0.89 6.97 2.71
C GLY A 140 2.15 7.09 3.60
N ALA A 141 1.98 7.16 4.92
CA ALA A 141 3.09 7.19 5.86
C ALA A 141 3.74 5.81 5.97
N GLY A 142 5.06 5.78 6.05
CA GLY A 142 5.89 4.58 5.86
C GLY A 142 6.71 4.64 4.58
N GLY A 143 6.25 5.43 3.60
CA GLY A 143 7.04 5.83 2.44
C GLY A 143 7.92 7.05 2.73
N LYS A 144 9.24 6.93 2.64
CA LYS A 144 10.14 8.08 2.50
C LYS A 144 10.20 8.43 1.00
N THR A 145 9.77 9.63 0.64
CA THR A 145 10.01 10.13 -0.72
C THR A 145 11.50 10.39 -0.88
N GLN A 146 12.15 9.56 -1.67
CA GLN A 146 13.55 9.75 -2.06
C GLN A 146 13.60 10.31 -3.47
N ARG A 147 14.56 11.22 -3.67
CA ARG A 147 14.83 11.81 -4.99
C ARG A 147 15.85 10.94 -5.70
N TYR A 148 15.55 10.61 -6.94
CA TYR A 148 16.43 9.88 -7.82
C TYR A 148 16.81 10.75 -9.01
N VAL A 149 17.98 10.47 -9.58
CA VAL A 149 18.55 11.23 -10.70
C VAL A 149 19.04 10.26 -11.76
N HIS A 150 18.73 10.55 -13.02
CA HIS A 150 19.27 9.87 -14.18
C HIS A 150 19.65 10.87 -15.27
N LEU A 151 20.47 10.45 -16.22
CA LEU A 151 20.80 11.22 -17.41
C LEU A 151 19.55 11.36 -18.29
N SER A 152 19.33 12.56 -18.82
CA SER A 152 18.28 12.80 -19.82
C SER A 152 18.84 12.84 -21.25
N ILE A 153 20.17 12.76 -21.38
CA ILE A 153 20.90 12.83 -22.65
C ILE A 153 21.44 11.44 -23.02
N ASN A 154 21.63 11.21 -24.32
CA ASN A 154 22.19 9.97 -24.82
C ASN A 154 23.67 9.82 -24.43
N LYS A 155 24.16 8.57 -24.38
CA LYS A 155 25.55 8.25 -24.03
C LYS A 155 26.57 9.00 -24.91
N ALA A 156 26.26 9.24 -26.18
CA ALA A 156 27.12 9.95 -27.13
C ALA A 156 27.25 11.46 -26.81
N ASP A 157 26.19 12.09 -26.30
CA ASP A 157 26.19 13.53 -26.00
C ASP A 157 26.82 13.85 -24.64
N CYS A 158 27.05 12.83 -23.82
CA CYS A 158 27.63 12.99 -22.48
C CYS A 158 29.04 13.58 -22.53
N GLU A 159 29.89 13.15 -23.47
CA GLU A 159 31.28 13.62 -23.58
C GLU A 159 31.34 15.09 -23.99
N ARG A 160 30.54 15.46 -24.99
CA ARG A 160 30.39 16.85 -25.43
C ARG A 160 29.90 17.76 -24.29
N GLN A 161 28.89 17.35 -23.54
CA GLN A 161 28.39 18.11 -22.40
C GLN A 161 29.42 18.23 -21.27
N ILE A 162 30.20 17.17 -21.02
CA ILE A 162 31.30 17.22 -20.04
C ILE A 162 32.37 18.25 -20.45
N GLU A 163 32.66 18.40 -21.74
CA GLU A 163 33.63 19.38 -22.24
C GLU A 163 33.10 20.82 -22.13
N GLU A 164 31.85 21.07 -22.52
CA GLU A 164 31.20 22.38 -22.48
C GLU A 164 30.99 22.92 -21.06
N LEU A 165 30.87 22.04 -20.06
CA LEU A 165 30.69 22.44 -18.66
C LEU A 165 31.99 22.97 -18.05
N ARG A 166 31.91 24.04 -17.25
CA ARG A 166 33.07 24.57 -16.50
C ARG A 166 33.21 23.98 -15.09
N GLY A 167 32.14 23.46 -14.50
CA GLY A 167 32.12 23.00 -13.11
C GLY A 167 32.67 21.58 -12.94
N LYS A 168 33.78 21.43 -12.18
CA LYS A 168 34.41 20.13 -11.89
C LYS A 168 33.42 19.09 -11.30
N LYS A 169 32.61 19.51 -10.32
CA LYS A 169 31.58 18.65 -9.70
C LYS A 169 30.44 18.28 -10.65
N GLN A 170 30.09 19.13 -11.61
CA GLN A 170 29.08 18.80 -12.63
C GLN A 170 29.58 17.70 -13.57
N LYS A 171 30.86 17.78 -13.98
CA LYS A 171 31.50 16.73 -14.79
C LYS A 171 31.56 15.39 -14.04
N GLU A 172 31.94 15.42 -12.76
CA GLU A 172 31.99 14.22 -11.91
C GLU A 172 30.61 13.54 -11.80
N ILE A 173 29.53 14.32 -11.60
CA ILE A 173 28.16 13.78 -11.55
C ILE A 173 27.78 13.08 -12.85
N ILE A 174 28.02 13.69 -14.02
CA ILE A 174 27.68 13.09 -15.32
C ILE A 174 28.48 11.80 -15.55
N ARG A 175 29.78 11.81 -15.23
CA ARG A 175 30.63 10.62 -15.36
C ARG A 175 30.15 9.49 -14.47
N HIS A 176 29.74 9.79 -13.23
CA HIS A 176 29.27 8.78 -12.29
C HIS A 176 27.92 8.18 -12.70
N LEU A 177 26.98 9.03 -13.13
CA LEU A 177 25.70 8.57 -13.68
C LEU A 177 25.89 7.71 -14.93
N ARG A 178 26.83 8.07 -15.81
CA ARG A 178 27.19 7.27 -17.00
C ARG A 178 27.81 5.92 -16.61
N ALA A 179 28.73 5.90 -15.65
CA ALA A 179 29.40 4.68 -15.20
C ALA A 179 28.44 3.67 -14.57
N ARG A 180 27.38 4.16 -13.92
CA ARG A 180 26.31 3.34 -13.31
C ARG A 180 25.13 3.07 -14.26
N GLU A 181 25.24 3.49 -15.53
CA GLU A 181 24.21 3.34 -16.57
C GLU A 181 22.83 3.91 -16.19
N ALA A 182 22.80 4.98 -15.39
CA ALA A 182 21.57 5.63 -14.96
C ALA A 182 21.00 6.52 -16.06
N VAL A 183 20.29 5.92 -17.03
CA VAL A 183 19.78 6.58 -18.25
C VAL A 183 18.26 6.76 -18.27
N ASP A 184 17.53 6.08 -17.38
CA ASP A 184 16.07 6.13 -17.31
C ASP A 184 15.56 6.14 -15.85
N SER A 185 14.23 6.16 -15.68
CA SER A 185 13.62 6.18 -14.36
C SER A 185 13.86 4.89 -13.55
N GLU A 186 14.08 3.76 -14.21
CA GLU A 186 14.30 2.47 -13.55
C GLU A 186 15.72 2.34 -13.01
N SER A 187 16.71 2.73 -13.84
CA SER A 187 18.15 2.77 -13.54
C SER A 187 18.61 4.00 -12.76
N ALA A 188 17.70 4.92 -12.41
CA ALA A 188 18.04 6.14 -11.70
C ALA A 188 18.71 5.88 -10.34
N LEU A 189 19.67 6.75 -9.95
CA LEU A 189 20.40 6.64 -8.68
C LEU A 189 19.81 7.55 -7.61
N GLU A 190 19.86 7.13 -6.34
CA GLU A 190 19.41 7.95 -5.23
C GLU A 190 20.31 9.19 -5.07
N LEU A 191 19.69 10.36 -5.04
CA LEU A 191 20.38 11.65 -4.93
C LEU A 191 21.22 11.76 -3.65
N GLN A 192 20.71 11.33 -2.49
CA GLN A 192 21.46 11.47 -1.24
C GLN A 192 22.74 10.62 -1.26
N SER A 193 22.64 9.37 -1.72
CA SER A 193 23.78 8.47 -1.90
C SER A 193 24.79 9.03 -2.92
N LEU A 194 24.32 9.55 -4.06
CA LEU A 194 25.16 10.20 -5.07
C LEU A 194 25.94 11.41 -4.51
N LEU A 195 25.26 12.28 -3.76
CA LEU A 195 25.87 13.47 -3.17
C LEU A 195 26.90 13.11 -2.09
N ALA A 196 26.63 12.06 -1.29
CA ALA A 196 27.55 11.55 -0.27
C ALA A 196 28.80 10.93 -0.89
N GLU A 197 28.65 10.05 -1.89
CA GLU A 197 29.77 9.43 -2.61
C GLU A 197 30.67 10.46 -3.29
N LEU A 198 30.08 11.50 -3.90
CA LEU A 198 30.82 12.53 -4.63
C LEU A 198 31.24 13.72 -3.76
N GLY A 199 30.86 13.75 -2.49
CA GLY A 199 31.10 14.86 -1.56
C GLY A 199 30.65 16.21 -2.11
N CYS A 200 29.43 16.28 -2.67
CA CYS A 200 28.92 17.52 -3.28
C CYS A 200 27.57 17.96 -2.71
N THR A 201 27.26 19.26 -2.84
CA THR A 201 25.98 19.83 -2.43
C THR A 201 24.95 19.68 -3.55
N ASN A 202 23.69 20.04 -3.30
CA ASN A 202 22.62 19.92 -4.30
C ASN A 202 22.69 20.97 -5.45
N ALA A 203 23.57 21.97 -5.35
CA ALA A 203 23.63 23.08 -6.31
C ALA A 203 24.11 22.66 -7.73
N PRO A 204 25.14 21.82 -7.91
CA PRO A 204 25.54 21.31 -9.22
C PRO A 204 24.44 20.48 -9.89
N VAL A 205 23.72 19.66 -9.11
CA VAL A 205 22.60 18.84 -9.58
C VAL A 205 21.47 19.72 -10.10
N LYS A 206 21.03 20.73 -9.34
CA LYS A 206 19.99 21.68 -9.81
C LYS A 206 20.37 22.36 -11.13
N LYS A 207 21.60 22.85 -11.24
CA LYS A 207 22.09 23.48 -12.49
C LYS A 207 22.11 22.52 -13.68
N LEU A 208 22.41 21.23 -13.45
CA LEU A 208 22.35 20.22 -14.51
C LEU A 208 20.90 19.90 -14.91
N ALA A 209 19.97 19.93 -13.96
CA ALA A 209 18.55 19.74 -14.23
C ALA A 209 17.95 20.92 -15.00
N GLU A 210 18.33 22.16 -14.66
CA GLU A 210 17.95 23.38 -15.39
C GLU A 210 18.44 23.34 -16.85
N LYS A 211 19.64 22.80 -17.08
CA LYS A 211 20.19 22.58 -18.41
C LYS A 211 19.61 21.36 -19.15
N GLN A 212 18.63 20.67 -18.57
CA GLN A 212 18.03 19.44 -19.11
C GLN A 212 19.02 18.29 -19.37
N ILE A 213 20.19 18.31 -18.73
CA ILE A 213 21.21 17.26 -18.86
C ILE A 213 20.84 16.03 -18.02
N ILE A 214 20.20 16.27 -16.87
CA ILE A 214 19.70 15.24 -15.96
C ILE A 214 18.22 15.45 -15.69
N LYS A 215 17.52 14.38 -15.35
CA LYS A 215 16.14 14.42 -14.90
C LYS A 215 16.05 13.93 -13.47
N MET A 216 15.25 14.62 -12.66
CA MET A 216 14.98 14.24 -11.28
C MET A 216 13.63 13.55 -11.19
N THR A 217 13.61 12.35 -10.61
CA THR A 217 12.38 11.61 -10.32
C THR A 217 12.23 11.45 -8.82
N GLN A 218 11.01 11.16 -8.37
CA GLN A 218 10.73 10.83 -6.98
C GLN A 218 10.24 9.39 -6.93
N LYS A 219 10.86 8.57 -6.08
CA LYS A 219 10.38 7.24 -5.75
C LYS A 219 10.02 7.21 -4.27
N THR A 220 8.89 6.60 -3.95
CA THR A 220 8.50 6.33 -2.56
C THR A 220 9.14 5.02 -2.16
N VAL A 221 10.07 5.05 -1.21
CA VAL A 221 10.69 3.84 -0.65
C VAL A 221 10.16 3.57 0.74
N LEU A 222 10.06 2.31 1.15
CA LEU A 222 9.71 1.98 2.53
C LEU A 222 10.83 2.44 3.48
N LYS A 223 10.45 3.06 4.59
CA LYS A 223 11.39 3.43 5.65
C LYS A 223 12.03 2.14 6.19
N SER A 224 13.35 2.05 6.14
CA SER A 224 14.07 0.96 6.78
C SER A 224 13.71 0.90 8.26
N LEU A 225 13.58 -0.32 8.80
CA LEU A 225 13.46 -0.52 10.24
C LEU A 225 14.64 0.19 10.95
N PRO A 226 14.43 0.78 12.14
CA PRO A 226 15.52 1.37 12.90
C PRO A 226 16.57 0.28 13.14
N VAL A 227 17.80 0.52 12.66
CA VAL A 227 18.93 -0.36 12.95
C VAL A 227 19.21 -0.22 14.43
N ILE A 228 19.11 -1.32 15.18
CA ILE A 228 19.50 -1.35 16.59
C ILE A 228 20.98 -0.94 16.65
N PRO A 229 21.35 0.12 17.37
CA PRO A 229 22.75 0.53 17.48
C PRO A 229 23.59 -0.64 18.01
N ASN A 230 24.77 -0.89 17.42
CA ASN A 230 25.64 -2.01 17.81
C ASN A 230 25.96 -2.05 19.32
N GLY A 231 25.87 -0.92 20.04
CA GLY A 231 26.06 -0.83 21.50
C GLY A 231 24.83 -1.17 22.36
N MET A 232 23.65 -1.38 21.76
CA MET A 232 22.43 -1.86 22.45
C MET A 232 22.24 -3.38 22.32
N ALA A 233 23.07 -4.06 21.54
CA ALA A 233 23.06 -5.52 21.47
C ALA A 233 23.64 -6.09 22.77
N MET A 234 22.78 -6.38 23.75
CA MET A 234 23.19 -7.16 24.91
C MET A 234 23.66 -8.55 24.42
N LYS A 235 24.80 -9.02 24.93
CA LYS A 235 25.21 -10.42 24.71
C LYS A 235 24.14 -11.31 25.34
N ALA A 236 23.33 -11.97 24.53
CA ALA A 236 22.38 -12.95 25.01
C ALA A 236 23.15 -14.05 25.75
N GLU A 237 22.85 -14.23 27.04
CA GLU A 237 23.35 -15.38 27.78
C GLU A 237 22.80 -16.66 27.12
N LYS A 238 23.63 -17.71 27.07
CA LYS A 238 23.23 -18.97 26.44
C LYS A 238 22.26 -19.70 27.36
N VAL A 239 20.96 -19.52 27.16
CA VAL A 239 19.91 -20.23 27.91
C VAL A 239 19.87 -21.69 27.50
N ILE A 240 20.01 -22.60 28.47
CA ILE A 240 19.90 -24.05 28.27
C ILE A 240 18.46 -24.47 28.60
N LEU A 241 17.77 -25.07 27.63
CA LEU A 241 16.40 -25.55 27.81
C LEU A 241 16.40 -26.82 28.66
N ASN A 242 15.39 -26.96 29.53
CA ASN A 242 15.13 -28.22 30.21
C ASN A 242 14.43 -29.24 29.27
N GLN A 243 14.22 -30.46 29.74
CA GLN A 243 13.65 -31.54 28.91
C GLN A 243 12.22 -31.23 28.41
N ASP A 244 11.38 -30.60 29.23
CA ASP A 244 9.99 -30.29 28.84
C ASP A 244 9.94 -29.16 27.82
N GLN A 245 10.76 -28.13 28.03
CA GLN A 245 10.98 -27.04 27.11
C GLN A 245 11.51 -27.53 25.75
N GLN A 246 12.46 -28.46 25.78
CA GLN A 246 13.01 -29.05 24.56
C GLN A 246 11.95 -29.83 23.79
N LYS A 247 11.19 -30.71 24.46
CA LYS A 247 10.07 -31.45 23.82
C LYS A 247 9.02 -30.50 23.23
N ALA A 248 8.67 -29.44 23.94
CA ALA A 248 7.71 -28.45 23.45
C ALA A 248 8.24 -27.72 22.21
N LEU A 249 9.51 -27.31 22.23
CA LEU A 249 10.15 -26.64 21.09
C LEU A 249 10.30 -27.59 19.88
N GLU A 250 10.65 -28.85 20.10
CA GLU A 250 10.73 -29.87 19.05
C GLU A 250 9.38 -30.05 18.34
N HIS A 251 8.28 -30.13 19.11
CA HIS A 251 6.93 -30.19 18.54
C HIS A 251 6.59 -28.93 17.73
N ILE A 252 6.85 -27.74 18.28
CA ILE A 252 6.58 -26.47 17.58
C ILE A 252 7.41 -26.38 16.30
N ASN A 253 8.68 -26.78 16.33
CA ASN A 253 9.54 -26.79 15.15
C ASN A 253 9.03 -27.76 14.08
N ALA A 254 8.57 -28.95 14.46
CA ALA A 254 7.96 -29.90 13.53
C ALA A 254 6.70 -29.32 12.85
N GLU A 255 5.84 -28.60 13.59
CA GLU A 255 4.69 -27.91 13.02
C GLU A 255 5.11 -26.80 12.05
N ILE A 256 6.12 -25.99 12.41
CA ILE A 256 6.70 -24.96 11.53
C ILE A 256 7.31 -25.57 10.27
N ASP A 257 7.99 -26.73 10.40
CA ASP A 257 8.61 -27.47 9.31
C ASP A 257 7.58 -28.07 8.35
N SER A 258 6.38 -28.39 8.83
CA SER A 258 5.30 -28.97 8.02
C SER A 258 4.78 -28.01 6.93
N ASP A 259 5.02 -26.71 7.08
CA ASP A 259 4.51 -25.62 6.24
C ASP A 259 2.98 -25.63 6.06
N LYS A 260 2.27 -26.19 7.05
CA LYS A 260 0.80 -26.25 7.10
C LYS A 260 0.28 -25.42 8.25
N PHE A 261 -1.02 -25.11 8.21
CA PHE A 261 -1.70 -24.50 9.34
C PHE A 261 -1.76 -25.49 10.51
N GLY A 262 -1.23 -25.08 11.66
CA GLY A 262 -1.25 -25.83 12.90
C GLY A 262 -1.60 -24.93 14.09
N VAL A 263 -2.20 -25.51 15.13
CA VAL A 263 -2.55 -24.81 16.37
C VAL A 263 -1.95 -25.57 17.55
N THR A 264 -1.02 -24.92 18.26
CA THR A 264 -0.36 -25.49 19.44
C THR A 264 -0.69 -24.66 20.66
N ILE A 265 -1.14 -25.33 21.73
CA ILE A 265 -1.34 -24.69 23.04
C ILE A 265 -0.10 -24.99 23.90
N LEU A 266 0.67 -23.95 24.24
CA LEU A 266 1.77 -24.05 25.19
C LEU A 266 1.29 -23.73 26.61
N TYR A 267 0.98 -24.77 27.39
CA TYR A 267 0.51 -24.62 28.76
C TYR A 267 1.66 -24.64 29.78
N GLY A 268 1.65 -23.71 30.72
CA GLY A 268 2.61 -23.66 31.82
C GLY A 268 2.36 -22.49 32.76
N VAL A 269 2.75 -22.62 34.03
CA VAL A 269 2.66 -21.55 35.03
C VAL A 269 3.60 -20.37 34.72
N THR A 270 3.42 -19.23 35.38
CA THR A 270 4.39 -18.13 35.31
C THR A 270 5.79 -18.63 35.68
N ASP A 271 6.82 -18.07 35.05
CA ASP A 271 8.23 -18.47 35.25
C ASP A 271 8.61 -19.90 34.79
N SER A 272 7.70 -20.62 34.12
CA SER A 272 8.02 -21.92 33.49
C SER A 272 8.87 -21.80 32.21
N GLY A 273 9.26 -20.58 31.83
CA GLY A 273 10.07 -20.30 30.64
C GLY A 273 9.33 -20.36 29.28
N LYS A 274 8.00 -20.19 29.25
CA LYS A 274 7.23 -20.14 27.97
C LYS A 274 7.75 -19.07 27.01
N THR A 275 8.16 -17.92 27.54
CA THR A 275 8.70 -16.81 26.75
C THR A 275 9.93 -17.23 25.96
N GLU A 276 10.81 -18.04 26.55
CA GLU A 276 12.00 -18.56 25.86
C GLU A 276 11.59 -19.45 24.68
N ILE A 277 10.57 -20.30 24.85
CA ILE A 277 10.04 -21.13 23.76
C ILE A 277 9.51 -20.27 22.62
N TYR A 278 8.79 -19.17 22.91
CA TYR A 278 8.32 -18.24 21.89
C TYR A 278 9.48 -17.60 21.12
N ILE A 279 10.52 -17.14 21.84
CA ILE A 279 11.71 -16.53 21.21
C ILE A 279 12.40 -17.53 20.29
N ARG A 280 12.65 -18.76 20.73
CA ARG A 280 13.29 -19.80 19.91
C ARG A 280 12.47 -20.18 18.68
N ALA A 281 11.15 -20.28 18.83
CA ALA A 281 10.26 -20.54 17.70
C ALA A 281 10.29 -19.39 16.68
N ILE A 282 10.30 -18.14 17.14
CA ILE A 282 10.43 -16.96 16.27
C ILE A 282 11.78 -16.96 15.55
N GLU A 283 12.88 -17.23 16.24
CA GLU A 283 14.21 -17.34 15.64
C GLU A 283 14.23 -18.40 14.52
N ALA A 284 13.64 -19.57 14.76
CA ALA A 284 13.54 -20.64 13.76
C ALA A 284 12.74 -20.18 12.50
N VAL A 285 11.67 -19.42 12.68
CA VAL A 285 10.89 -18.83 11.57
C VAL A 285 11.70 -17.78 10.81
N LEU A 286 12.40 -16.90 11.52
CA LEU A 286 13.21 -15.83 10.93
C LEU A 286 14.43 -16.39 10.17
N GLN A 287 15.08 -17.44 10.67
CA GLN A 287 16.19 -18.12 9.99
C GLN A 287 15.77 -18.70 8.62
N LYS A 288 14.49 -18.99 8.43
CA LYS A 288 13.91 -19.43 7.16
C LYS A 288 13.50 -18.26 6.23
N GLY A 289 13.81 -17.02 6.60
CA GLY A 289 13.45 -15.83 5.84
C GLY A 289 11.96 -15.48 5.90
N LYS A 290 11.20 -16.08 6.84
CA LYS A 290 9.78 -15.76 7.08
C LYS A 290 9.65 -14.66 8.14
N SER A 291 8.43 -14.20 8.39
CA SER A 291 8.11 -13.21 9.44
C SER A 291 7.27 -13.83 10.54
N ALA A 292 7.34 -13.26 11.74
CA ALA A 292 6.54 -13.68 12.90
C ALA A 292 5.74 -12.50 13.47
N ILE A 293 4.55 -12.78 14.00
CA ILE A 293 3.71 -11.82 14.72
C ILE A 293 3.55 -12.34 16.15
N VAL A 294 3.87 -11.49 17.13
CA VAL A 294 3.64 -11.76 18.55
C VAL A 294 2.58 -10.79 19.05
N LEU A 295 1.47 -11.32 19.55
CA LEU A 295 0.38 -10.54 20.13
C LEU A 295 0.48 -10.63 21.66
N LEU A 296 0.63 -9.48 22.31
CA LEU A 296 0.67 -9.37 23.77
C LEU A 296 -0.58 -8.62 24.25
N PRO A 297 -1.06 -8.88 25.48
CA PRO A 297 -2.06 -8.03 26.12
C PRO A 297 -1.57 -6.57 26.19
N GLU A 298 -2.48 -5.61 26.09
CA GLU A 298 -2.15 -4.18 26.13
C GLU A 298 -1.31 -3.80 27.37
N ILE A 299 -1.65 -4.35 28.53
CA ILE A 299 -0.98 -4.09 29.82
C ILE A 299 0.47 -4.62 29.83
N ALA A 300 0.80 -5.59 28.99
CA ALA A 300 2.16 -6.13 28.91
C ALA A 300 3.12 -5.22 28.12
N LEU A 301 2.60 -4.22 27.38
CA LEU A 301 3.39 -3.29 26.57
C LEU A 301 3.82 -2.04 27.34
N THR A 302 3.27 -1.80 28.54
CA THR A 302 3.82 -0.80 29.46
C THR A 302 4.99 -1.42 30.18
N ALA A 303 6.22 -1.07 29.78
CA ALA A 303 7.40 -1.43 30.55
C ALA A 303 7.22 -0.95 32.00
N GLN A 304 7.45 -1.82 32.97
CA GLN A 304 7.73 -1.41 34.34
C GLN A 304 8.98 -0.53 34.30
N THR A 305 8.77 0.79 34.44
CA THR A 305 9.81 1.76 34.83
C THR A 305 10.31 1.48 36.23
#